data_AF-A0A7W1Z0P7-F1
#
_entry.id   AF-A0A7W1Z0P7-F1
#
_cell.length_a   1.000
_cell.length_b   1.000
_cell.length_c   1.000
_cell.angle_alpha   90.00
_cell.angle_beta   90.00
_cell.angle_gamma   90.00
#
_symmetry.space_group_name_H-M   'P 1'
#
loop_
_entity.id
_entity.type
_entity.pdbx_description
1 polymer ?
#
loop_
_entity_poly.entity_id
_entity_poly.type
_entity_poly.pdbx_seq_one_letter_code
_entity_poly.pdbx_strand_id
1 'polypeptide(L)'
;MKSITLFFASLIGAVILLASSPVSQAGSATWDFNPTNGDWNTAANWTPATVPNGPADVATFGASNALNIFISADVEVAKIVFAAESNAFTLTANPLTTLTVSGAGLTNSAGVKEGLVSAVDSLSNAGEIVFTGSAAAGTLTTFTNAGNTTAKFDFGGTTRFLGTSTASHAALVNLGASASGGYGGLTYFGDHASADYASLTNEPGLAEGASGGTTSLDLSAQAGQASLTSNGATISGANGGNTTFAGNSHAASATLIANAGDNGGGGGQIVFIQNSSGDSCRVQLFGNGFLDISTHFGPPGAAKLPSTGPPLTIGSLEGDGVAILGGTPLKVGSSNLATIFSGVIEDGQYYAGGALLKIGTGTLTLSGSNSYTGGTTVSAGTLVINNAAGSGAGAGPVSVNAATLGGKGIVAGAVTIGTGSGAGAFLAPAHGTKQEASLTSLSGLTFEADSTYTCTFKAKGNKARTDKVIAKGVTINSGASFNFSGQVQGQLRQGLVLTVISNTSATPIAGTFSNLPDGAILTISGNNFQASYEGGDGNDLTLTVL
;
A
#
# COMPACT_ATOMS: atom_id res chain seq x y z
N MET A 1 -90.64 -46.17 31.29
CA MET A 1 -91.36 -47.14 30.44
C MET A 1 -91.29 -46.68 28.99
N LYS A 2 -90.81 -47.55 28.08
CA LYS A 2 -90.96 -47.53 26.59
C LYS A 2 -90.33 -46.32 25.86
N SER A 3 -89.21 -46.46 25.15
CA SER A 3 -88.99 -47.04 23.80
C SER A 3 -89.50 -46.15 22.64
N ILE A 4 -88.71 -46.10 21.54
CA ILE A 4 -88.93 -45.52 20.18
C ILE A 4 -88.20 -44.18 19.95
N THR A 5 -87.49 -43.86 18.85
CA THR A 5 -86.89 -44.53 17.67
C THR A 5 -86.03 -43.44 16.95
N LEU A 6 -84.96 -43.86 16.30
CA LEU A 6 -83.99 -43.12 15.46
C LEU A 6 -84.57 -42.04 14.52
N PHE A 7 -83.76 -41.00 14.24
CA PHE A 7 -83.39 -40.64 12.85
C PHE A 7 -81.95 -40.11 12.76
N PHE A 8 -81.20 -40.69 11.82
CA PHE A 8 -79.84 -40.34 11.39
C PHE A 8 -79.82 -39.07 10.53
N ALA A 9 -78.76 -38.27 10.65
CA ALA A 9 -78.21 -37.53 9.52
C ALA A 9 -76.67 -37.52 9.65
N SER A 10 -76.02 -38.11 8.66
CA SER A 10 -74.58 -38.32 8.58
C SER A 10 -73.81 -37.02 8.37
N LEU A 11 -72.74 -36.81 9.14
CA LEU A 11 -71.63 -35.95 8.72
C LEU A 11 -70.40 -36.84 8.53
N ILE A 12 -70.07 -37.08 7.28
CA ILE A 12 -68.86 -37.79 6.85
C ILE A 12 -67.65 -36.98 7.31
N GLY A 13 -66.82 -37.57 8.16
CA GLY A 13 -65.52 -37.05 8.52
C GLY A 13 -64.58 -37.13 7.33
N ALA A 14 -64.32 -35.98 6.70
CA ALA A 14 -63.15 -35.82 5.84
C ALA A 14 -61.93 -35.61 6.76
N VAL A 15 -61.27 -36.71 7.10
CA VAL A 15 -59.89 -36.66 7.60
C VAL A 15 -59.05 -36.18 6.42
N ILE A 16 -58.72 -34.89 6.41
CA ILE A 16 -57.66 -34.37 5.56
C ILE A 16 -56.36 -34.96 6.12
N LEU A 17 -55.90 -36.05 5.51
CA LEU A 17 -54.50 -36.44 5.59
C LEU A 17 -53.72 -35.32 4.88
N LEU A 18 -53.31 -34.32 5.65
CA LEU A 18 -52.17 -33.48 5.26
C LEU A 18 -50.99 -34.45 5.22
N ALA A 19 -50.70 -34.95 4.01
CA ALA A 19 -49.39 -35.49 3.72
C ALA A 19 -48.40 -34.33 3.90
N SER A 20 -47.91 -34.16 5.12
CA SER A 20 -46.66 -33.48 5.34
C SER A 20 -45.62 -34.35 4.66
N SER A 21 -45.23 -33.98 3.45
CA SER A 21 -43.92 -34.37 2.92
C SER A 21 -42.93 -34.15 4.06
N PRO A 22 -42.05 -35.12 4.39
CA PRO A 22 -40.95 -34.78 5.26
C PRO A 22 -40.21 -33.65 4.56
N VAL A 23 -40.28 -32.45 5.13
CA VAL A 23 -39.23 -31.47 4.91
C VAL A 23 -38.01 -32.18 5.45
N SER A 24 -37.22 -32.79 4.56
CA SER A 24 -35.87 -33.20 4.87
C SER A 24 -35.22 -31.96 5.44
N GLN A 25 -35.06 -31.90 6.75
CA GLN A 25 -34.28 -30.82 7.35
C GLN A 25 -32.90 -30.95 6.70
N ALA A 26 -32.49 -29.91 5.97
CA ALA A 26 -31.10 -29.77 5.56
C ALA A 26 -30.24 -30.02 6.80
N GLY A 27 -29.26 -30.89 6.64
CA GLY A 27 -28.46 -31.42 7.73
C GLY A 27 -27.03 -31.57 7.27
N SER A 28 -26.13 -31.63 8.24
CA SER A 28 -24.71 -31.90 7.96
C SER A 28 -24.54 -33.24 7.23
N ALA A 29 -23.73 -33.26 6.18
CA ALA A 29 -23.50 -34.45 5.37
C ALA A 29 -22.08 -34.49 4.79
N THR A 30 -21.68 -35.68 4.34
CA THR A 30 -20.37 -35.95 3.72
C THR A 30 -20.53 -36.22 2.24
N TRP A 31 -19.72 -35.58 1.40
CA TRP A 31 -19.69 -35.81 -0.04
C TRP A 31 -19.26 -37.25 -0.34
N ASP A 32 -20.01 -37.92 -1.21
CA ASP A 32 -19.82 -39.34 -1.45
C ASP A 32 -18.50 -39.65 -2.19
N PHE A 33 -18.00 -40.87 -2.00
CA PHE A 33 -16.84 -41.36 -2.74
C PHE A 33 -17.17 -41.52 -4.25
N ASN A 34 -18.40 -41.89 -4.59
CA ASN A 34 -18.91 -42.02 -5.96
C ASN A 34 -20.27 -41.31 -6.09
N PRO A 35 -20.30 -39.97 -6.14
CA PRO A 35 -21.55 -39.25 -6.31
C PRO A 35 -22.08 -39.45 -7.74
N THR A 36 -23.37 -39.23 -7.93
CA THR A 36 -24.05 -39.40 -9.23
C THR A 36 -23.61 -38.35 -10.27
N ASN A 37 -23.23 -37.16 -9.80
CA ASN A 37 -22.71 -36.06 -10.60
C ASN A 37 -21.91 -35.08 -9.69
N GLY A 38 -21.48 -33.93 -10.21
CA GLY A 38 -20.75 -32.91 -9.46
C GLY A 38 -21.62 -31.83 -8.80
N ASP A 39 -22.95 -31.98 -8.73
CA ASP A 39 -23.83 -30.94 -8.19
C ASP A 39 -23.92 -31.02 -6.66
N TRP A 40 -23.56 -29.94 -5.97
CA TRP A 40 -23.74 -29.81 -4.52
C TRP A 40 -25.21 -29.97 -4.13
N ASN A 41 -26.13 -29.43 -4.93
CA ASN A 41 -27.55 -29.38 -4.60
C ASN A 41 -28.30 -30.71 -4.87
N THR A 42 -27.61 -31.75 -5.31
CA THR A 42 -28.17 -33.09 -5.51
C THR A 42 -28.00 -33.95 -4.25
N ALA A 43 -29.08 -34.20 -3.52
CA ALA A 43 -29.08 -34.94 -2.25
C ALA A 43 -28.46 -36.35 -2.32
N ALA A 44 -28.53 -37.00 -3.49
CA ALA A 44 -27.97 -38.34 -3.72
C ALA A 44 -26.44 -38.38 -3.83
N ASN A 45 -25.77 -37.22 -3.77
CA ASN A 45 -24.30 -37.12 -3.76
C ASN A 45 -23.72 -37.00 -2.35
N TRP A 46 -24.59 -37.04 -1.33
CA TRP A 46 -24.23 -36.84 0.07
C TRP A 46 -24.65 -38.03 0.93
N THR A 47 -23.89 -38.29 2.00
CA THR A 47 -24.23 -39.25 3.05
C THR A 47 -24.31 -38.56 4.42
N PRO A 48 -25.47 -38.62 5.12
CA PRO A 48 -26.75 -39.16 4.64
C PRO A 48 -27.28 -38.35 3.44
N ALA A 49 -28.23 -38.91 2.68
CA ALA A 49 -28.78 -38.33 1.45
C ALA A 49 -29.63 -37.08 1.70
N THR A 50 -28.97 -36.02 2.17
CA THR A 50 -29.46 -34.67 2.45
C THR A 50 -28.43 -33.68 1.92
N VAL A 51 -28.88 -32.51 1.50
CA VAL A 51 -27.98 -31.44 1.04
C VAL A 51 -27.62 -30.57 2.25
N PRO A 52 -26.33 -30.40 2.58
CA PRO A 52 -25.90 -29.37 3.53
C PRO A 52 -26.27 -28.00 2.96
N ASN A 53 -27.28 -27.35 3.55
CA ASN A 53 -27.82 -26.08 3.10
C ASN A 53 -28.60 -25.38 4.23
N GLY A 54 -27.89 -25.07 5.32
CA GLY A 54 -28.40 -24.33 6.46
C GLY A 54 -27.29 -23.72 7.30
N PRO A 55 -27.57 -22.66 8.07
CA PRO A 55 -26.58 -21.91 8.86
C PRO A 55 -25.93 -22.71 10.00
N ALA A 56 -26.41 -23.92 10.28
CA ALA A 56 -25.83 -24.85 11.25
C ALA A 56 -25.16 -26.06 10.59
N ASP A 57 -25.25 -26.21 9.26
CA ASP A 57 -24.82 -27.40 8.55
C ASP A 57 -23.31 -27.43 8.33
N VAL A 58 -22.75 -28.63 8.39
CA VAL A 58 -21.37 -28.94 8.06
C VAL A 58 -21.34 -29.78 6.79
N ALA A 59 -20.71 -29.26 5.75
CA ALA A 59 -20.36 -30.04 4.56
C ALA A 59 -18.97 -30.64 4.73
N THR A 60 -18.85 -31.96 4.63
CA THR A 60 -17.58 -32.67 4.81
C THR A 60 -17.14 -33.33 3.51
N PHE A 61 -15.87 -33.18 3.14
CA PHE A 61 -15.25 -33.76 1.96
C PHE A 61 -14.17 -34.74 2.39
N GLY A 62 -14.34 -36.00 2.02
CA GLY A 62 -13.34 -37.08 2.20
C GLY A 62 -12.70 -37.47 0.86
N ALA A 63 -12.25 -38.72 0.73
CA ALA A 63 -11.84 -39.23 -0.57
C ALA A 63 -13.04 -39.32 -1.53
N SER A 64 -12.86 -38.96 -2.80
CA SER A 64 -13.89 -39.05 -3.84
C SER A 64 -13.32 -39.19 -5.25
N ASN A 65 -14.09 -39.81 -6.14
CA ASN A 65 -13.80 -39.85 -7.57
C ASN A 65 -14.35 -38.62 -8.32
N ALA A 66 -15.15 -37.77 -7.66
CA ALA A 66 -15.66 -36.53 -8.24
C ALA A 66 -15.11 -35.33 -7.47
N LEU A 67 -14.11 -34.68 -8.07
CA LEU A 67 -13.34 -33.60 -7.44
C LEU A 67 -13.80 -32.19 -7.81
N ASN A 68 -14.62 -32.07 -8.87
CA ASN A 68 -15.17 -30.82 -9.33
C ASN A 68 -16.64 -30.75 -8.92
N ILE A 69 -16.93 -29.91 -7.94
CA ILE A 69 -18.27 -29.68 -7.43
C ILE A 69 -18.74 -28.32 -7.92
N PHE A 70 -19.97 -28.24 -8.40
CA PHE A 70 -20.63 -26.99 -8.74
C PHE A 70 -21.89 -26.81 -7.92
N ILE A 71 -22.25 -25.55 -7.68
CA ILE A 71 -23.43 -25.14 -6.92
C ILE A 71 -24.46 -24.65 -7.95
N SER A 72 -25.62 -25.27 -7.99
CA SER A 72 -26.68 -24.97 -8.95
C SER A 72 -27.84 -24.15 -8.36
N ALA A 73 -27.87 -23.98 -7.04
CA ALA A 73 -28.79 -23.10 -6.31
C ALA A 73 -28.11 -22.63 -5.02
N ASP A 74 -28.57 -21.50 -4.45
CA ASP A 74 -27.96 -20.91 -3.25
C ASP A 74 -27.78 -21.92 -2.11
N VAL A 75 -26.58 -21.88 -1.53
CA VAL A 75 -26.15 -22.75 -0.42
C VAL A 75 -25.70 -21.89 0.75
N GLU A 76 -26.16 -22.22 1.94
CA GLU A 76 -25.57 -21.73 3.20
C GLU A 76 -25.04 -22.91 4.03
N VAL A 77 -23.86 -22.76 4.62
CA VAL A 77 -23.32 -23.72 5.60
C VAL A 77 -22.64 -23.00 6.74
N ALA A 78 -22.65 -23.61 7.93
CA ALA A 78 -21.81 -23.16 9.03
C ALA A 78 -20.33 -23.40 8.72
N LYS A 79 -20.02 -24.55 8.12
CA LYS A 79 -18.65 -25.03 7.99
C LYS A 79 -18.47 -25.92 6.75
N ILE A 80 -17.31 -25.78 6.10
CA ILE A 80 -16.82 -26.72 5.10
C ILE A 80 -15.56 -27.39 5.65
N VAL A 81 -15.51 -28.72 5.61
CA VAL A 81 -14.40 -29.52 6.15
C VAL A 81 -13.80 -30.37 5.04
N PHE A 82 -12.53 -30.16 4.73
CA PHE A 82 -11.73 -31.10 3.93
C PHE A 82 -10.95 -31.99 4.91
N ALA A 83 -11.34 -33.26 4.99
CA ALA A 83 -10.82 -34.21 5.94
C ALA A 83 -9.36 -34.60 5.65
N ALA A 84 -8.66 -35.17 6.62
CA ALA A 84 -7.31 -35.69 6.41
C ALA A 84 -7.28 -36.73 5.28
N GLU A 85 -6.23 -36.68 4.45
CA GLU A 85 -6.05 -37.55 3.28
C GLU A 85 -7.19 -37.43 2.23
N SER A 86 -7.96 -36.33 2.22
CA SER A 86 -8.90 -36.07 1.13
C SER A 86 -8.19 -35.70 -0.17
N ASN A 87 -8.90 -35.84 -1.29
CA ASN A 87 -8.44 -35.35 -2.58
C ASN A 87 -8.48 -33.81 -2.63
N ALA A 88 -7.81 -33.20 -3.60
CA ALA A 88 -7.93 -31.77 -3.90
C ALA A 88 -9.22 -31.52 -4.69
N PHE A 89 -10.16 -30.82 -4.08
CA PHE A 89 -11.44 -30.44 -4.63
C PHE A 89 -11.42 -29.04 -5.23
N THR A 90 -12.34 -28.81 -6.17
CA THR A 90 -12.70 -27.48 -6.65
C THR A 90 -14.20 -27.28 -6.48
N LEU A 91 -14.59 -26.30 -5.66
CA LEU A 91 -15.97 -25.89 -5.45
C LEU A 91 -16.29 -24.67 -6.31
N THR A 92 -17.28 -24.75 -7.19
CA THR A 92 -17.64 -23.67 -8.11
C THR A 92 -19.01 -23.11 -7.77
N ALA A 93 -19.08 -21.85 -7.34
CA ALA A 93 -20.32 -21.09 -7.36
C ALA A 93 -20.65 -20.74 -8.82
N ASN A 94 -21.69 -21.36 -9.37
CA ASN A 94 -22.11 -21.08 -10.73
C ASN A 94 -22.68 -19.65 -10.83
N PRO A 95 -22.74 -19.11 -12.06
CA PRO A 95 -23.45 -17.87 -12.35
C PRO A 95 -24.85 -17.82 -11.71
N LEU A 96 -25.19 -16.69 -11.07
CA LEU A 96 -26.46 -16.46 -10.36
C LEU A 96 -26.68 -17.34 -9.12
N THR A 97 -25.63 -17.90 -8.53
CA THR A 97 -25.71 -18.67 -7.28
C THR A 97 -24.73 -18.13 -6.25
N THR A 98 -25.09 -18.24 -4.98
CA THR A 98 -24.24 -17.84 -3.85
C THR A 98 -23.91 -19.03 -2.95
N LEU A 99 -22.62 -19.21 -2.63
CA LEU A 99 -22.15 -20.04 -1.53
C LEU A 99 -21.89 -19.17 -0.30
N THR A 100 -22.71 -19.30 0.74
CA THR A 100 -22.54 -18.61 2.02
C THR A 100 -21.94 -19.53 3.07
N VAL A 101 -20.89 -19.07 3.74
CA VAL A 101 -20.30 -19.71 4.92
C VAL A 101 -20.45 -18.76 6.11
N SER A 102 -21.41 -19.04 6.99
CA SER A 102 -21.85 -18.12 8.05
C SER A 102 -21.43 -18.52 9.47
N GLY A 103 -20.79 -19.67 9.63
CA GLY A 103 -20.34 -20.21 10.92
C GLY A 103 -18.83 -20.19 11.12
N ALA A 104 -18.25 -21.38 11.32
CA ALA A 104 -16.82 -21.56 11.62
C ALA A 104 -15.90 -21.34 10.41
N GLY A 105 -16.42 -21.37 9.18
CA GLY A 105 -15.61 -21.22 7.98
C GLY A 105 -15.11 -22.55 7.38
N LEU A 106 -13.94 -22.51 6.76
CA LEU A 106 -13.29 -23.65 6.12
C LEU A 106 -12.23 -24.24 7.05
N THR A 107 -12.21 -25.56 7.16
CA THR A 107 -11.10 -26.31 7.76
C THR A 107 -10.53 -27.25 6.72
N ASN A 108 -9.26 -27.05 6.39
CA ASN A 108 -8.53 -27.96 5.51
C ASN A 108 -7.52 -28.76 6.34
N SER A 109 -7.77 -30.05 6.50
CA SER A 109 -6.86 -31.01 7.13
C SER A 109 -6.26 -31.99 6.11
N ALA A 110 -6.54 -31.82 4.81
CA ALA A 110 -6.14 -32.72 3.74
C ALA A 110 -4.66 -32.64 3.39
N GLY A 111 -3.99 -31.53 3.72
CA GLY A 111 -2.58 -31.29 3.38
C GLY A 111 -2.37 -30.92 1.90
N VAL A 112 -3.44 -30.82 1.10
CA VAL A 112 -3.43 -30.37 -0.29
C VAL A 112 -4.20 -29.06 -0.44
N LYS A 113 -3.99 -28.37 -1.56
CA LYS A 113 -4.59 -27.07 -1.83
C LYS A 113 -5.99 -27.24 -2.43
N GLU A 114 -6.98 -26.63 -1.81
CA GLU A 114 -8.39 -26.67 -2.24
C GLU A 114 -8.76 -25.45 -3.06
N GLY A 115 -9.57 -25.64 -4.10
CA GLY A 115 -10.03 -24.58 -4.99
C GLY A 115 -11.47 -24.16 -4.71
N LEU A 116 -11.71 -22.86 -4.69
CA LEU A 116 -13.03 -22.27 -4.72
C LEU A 116 -13.09 -21.27 -5.88
N VAL A 117 -14.13 -21.35 -6.70
CA VAL A 117 -14.26 -20.56 -7.93
C VAL A 117 -15.59 -19.84 -7.94
N SER A 118 -15.53 -18.53 -8.15
CA SER A 118 -16.70 -17.70 -8.44
C SER A 118 -16.77 -17.53 -9.95
N ALA A 119 -17.63 -18.31 -10.60
CA ALA A 119 -17.67 -18.40 -12.06
C ALA A 119 -18.48 -17.27 -12.71
N VAL A 120 -18.25 -17.04 -13.99
CA VAL A 120 -19.00 -16.08 -14.82
C VAL A 120 -19.46 -16.79 -16.10
N ASP A 121 -20.71 -16.57 -16.52
CA ASP A 121 -21.21 -17.07 -17.81
C ASP A 121 -20.94 -16.10 -18.97
N SER A 122 -21.32 -16.50 -20.19
CA SER A 122 -21.19 -15.67 -21.39
C SER A 122 -22.03 -14.39 -21.37
N LEU A 123 -22.94 -14.22 -20.41
CA LEU A 123 -23.77 -13.02 -20.22
C LEU A 123 -23.21 -12.11 -19.10
N SER A 124 -22.07 -12.46 -18.51
CA SER A 124 -21.51 -11.80 -17.33
C SER A 124 -22.44 -11.85 -16.10
N ASN A 125 -23.20 -12.94 -15.96
CA ASN A 125 -23.77 -13.30 -14.68
C ASN A 125 -22.67 -13.96 -13.84
N ALA A 126 -22.54 -13.53 -12.58
CA ALA A 126 -21.50 -13.99 -11.69
C ALA A 126 -22.09 -14.92 -10.61
N GLY A 127 -21.31 -15.94 -10.23
CA GLY A 127 -21.48 -16.62 -8.94
C GLY A 127 -20.82 -15.81 -7.85
N GLU A 128 -21.17 -16.10 -6.60
CA GLU A 128 -20.65 -15.41 -5.41
C GLU A 128 -20.26 -16.40 -4.31
N ILE A 129 -19.20 -16.10 -3.58
CA ILE A 129 -18.80 -16.80 -2.35
C ILE A 129 -18.76 -15.79 -1.21
N VAL A 130 -19.47 -16.05 -0.12
CA VAL A 130 -19.64 -15.10 0.99
C VAL A 130 -19.26 -15.75 2.31
N PHE A 131 -18.38 -15.09 3.04
CA PHE A 131 -18.06 -15.36 4.44
C PHE A 131 -18.71 -14.29 5.31
N THR A 132 -19.45 -14.70 6.33
CA THR A 132 -20.11 -13.77 7.27
C THR A 132 -19.82 -14.14 8.72
N GLY A 133 -20.20 -13.27 9.65
CA GLY A 133 -19.98 -13.51 11.08
C GLY A 133 -18.49 -13.60 11.41
N SER A 134 -18.06 -14.71 11.99
CA SER A 134 -16.65 -14.98 12.32
C SER A 134 -16.01 -16.06 11.43
N ALA A 135 -16.60 -16.35 10.27
CA ALA A 135 -16.13 -17.41 9.39
C ALA A 135 -14.72 -17.11 8.85
N ALA A 136 -13.87 -18.14 8.79
CA ALA A 136 -12.52 -18.05 8.24
C ALA A 136 -12.40 -18.83 6.92
N ALA A 137 -11.73 -18.27 5.91
CA ALA A 137 -11.42 -19.00 4.66
C ALA A 137 -10.36 -20.11 4.84
N GLY A 138 -9.73 -20.17 6.01
CA GLY A 138 -8.77 -21.21 6.38
C GLY A 138 -7.41 -21.07 5.70
N THR A 139 -6.66 -22.17 5.72
CA THR A 139 -5.32 -22.30 5.13
C THR A 139 -5.35 -23.29 3.98
N LEU A 140 -4.39 -23.21 3.06
CA LEU A 140 -4.32 -24.10 1.88
C LEU A 140 -5.60 -24.08 1.04
N THR A 141 -6.23 -22.91 0.93
CA THR A 141 -7.40 -22.67 0.08
C THR A 141 -7.06 -21.58 -0.94
N THR A 142 -7.54 -21.74 -2.16
CA THR A 142 -7.49 -20.69 -3.18
C THR A 142 -8.86 -20.31 -3.67
N PHE A 143 -9.08 -19.01 -3.79
CA PHE A 143 -10.27 -18.42 -4.34
C PHE A 143 -9.92 -17.80 -5.69
N THR A 144 -10.64 -18.18 -6.73
CA THR A 144 -10.50 -17.59 -8.07
C THR A 144 -11.81 -16.91 -8.44
N ASN A 145 -11.74 -15.59 -8.57
CA ASN A 145 -12.85 -14.74 -8.97
C ASN A 145 -12.72 -14.42 -10.45
N ALA A 146 -13.61 -14.98 -11.28
CA ALA A 146 -13.55 -14.79 -12.73
C ALA A 146 -13.88 -13.34 -13.14
N GLY A 147 -13.17 -12.79 -14.12
CA GLY A 147 -13.52 -11.50 -14.73
C GLY A 147 -14.67 -11.62 -15.73
N ASN A 148 -15.32 -10.50 -16.01
CA ASN A 148 -16.41 -10.48 -17.00
C ASN A 148 -15.92 -10.80 -18.42
N THR A 149 -16.81 -11.45 -19.18
CA THR A 149 -16.59 -11.75 -20.60
C THR A 149 -17.33 -10.80 -21.54
N THR A 150 -18.09 -9.85 -21.00
CA THR A 150 -18.83 -8.82 -21.76
C THR A 150 -18.64 -7.43 -21.14
N ALA A 151 -18.99 -6.39 -21.91
CA ALA A 151 -18.96 -4.99 -21.47
C ALA A 151 -20.11 -4.70 -20.49
N LYS A 152 -19.97 -5.16 -19.25
CA LYS A 152 -20.92 -4.96 -18.16
C LYS A 152 -20.26 -4.17 -17.04
N PHE A 153 -21.01 -3.21 -16.47
CA PHE A 153 -20.54 -2.33 -15.40
C PHE A 153 -20.51 -2.97 -14.00
N ASP A 154 -21.01 -4.20 -13.86
CA ASP A 154 -20.91 -4.96 -12.61
C ASP A 154 -19.58 -5.73 -12.57
N PHE A 155 -19.07 -6.04 -11.38
CA PHE A 155 -17.93 -6.94 -11.23
C PHE A 155 -18.27 -8.38 -11.70
N GLY A 156 -17.23 -9.16 -12.00
CA GLY A 156 -17.37 -10.58 -12.30
C GLY A 156 -17.61 -11.43 -11.05
N GLY A 157 -17.09 -12.65 -11.06
CA GLY A 157 -17.09 -13.54 -9.90
C GLY A 157 -16.60 -12.82 -8.66
N THR A 158 -17.24 -13.05 -7.52
CA THR A 158 -17.03 -12.27 -6.31
C THR A 158 -16.85 -13.15 -5.08
N THR A 159 -15.80 -12.88 -4.29
CA THR A 159 -15.63 -13.40 -2.93
C THR A 159 -15.79 -12.25 -1.92
N ARG A 160 -16.67 -12.40 -0.92
CA ARG A 160 -16.93 -11.36 0.09
C ARG A 160 -16.64 -11.86 1.50
N PHE A 161 -16.04 -11.01 2.31
CA PHE A 161 -15.87 -11.17 3.74
C PHE A 161 -16.62 -10.04 4.45
N LEU A 162 -17.60 -10.39 5.27
CA LEU A 162 -18.48 -9.47 6.00
C LEU A 162 -18.46 -9.74 7.50
N GLY A 163 -18.95 -8.79 8.30
CA GLY A 163 -18.93 -8.87 9.76
C GLY A 163 -17.49 -8.85 10.31
N THR A 164 -17.07 -9.93 10.94
CA THR A 164 -15.72 -10.13 11.51
C THR A 164 -14.98 -11.31 10.86
N SER A 165 -15.41 -11.70 9.66
CA SER A 165 -14.84 -12.84 8.94
C SER A 165 -13.43 -12.56 8.46
N THR A 166 -12.67 -13.62 8.17
CA THR A 166 -11.24 -13.52 7.85
C THR A 166 -10.84 -14.37 6.65
N ALA A 167 -10.02 -13.80 5.76
CA ALA A 167 -9.36 -14.58 4.71
C ALA A 167 -8.23 -15.49 5.27
N SER A 168 -7.82 -15.28 6.52
CA SER A 168 -6.79 -16.03 7.24
C SER A 168 -5.50 -16.17 6.44
N HIS A 169 -5.22 -17.32 5.83
CA HIS A 169 -4.03 -17.55 5.00
C HIS A 169 -4.41 -18.02 3.58
N ALA A 170 -5.64 -17.72 3.15
CA ALA A 170 -6.10 -18.07 1.82
C ALA A 170 -5.33 -17.31 0.73
N ALA A 171 -5.25 -17.91 -0.46
CA ALA A 171 -4.72 -17.28 -1.64
C ALA A 171 -5.86 -16.88 -2.58
N LEU A 172 -6.11 -15.58 -2.74
CA LEU A 172 -7.20 -15.04 -3.54
C LEU A 172 -6.65 -14.44 -4.84
N VAL A 173 -7.26 -14.81 -5.96
CA VAL A 173 -6.90 -14.34 -7.29
C VAL A 173 -8.14 -13.74 -7.94
N ASN A 174 -8.05 -12.44 -8.24
CA ASN A 174 -9.07 -11.71 -8.98
C ASN A 174 -8.62 -11.59 -10.43
N LEU A 175 -9.30 -12.26 -11.35
CA LEU A 175 -8.96 -12.23 -12.77
C LEU A 175 -9.48 -10.94 -13.41
N GLY A 176 -8.70 -10.33 -14.31
CA GLY A 176 -9.18 -9.20 -15.10
C GLY A 176 -10.26 -9.61 -16.11
N ALA A 177 -11.03 -8.63 -16.58
CA ALA A 177 -12.04 -8.86 -17.61
C ALA A 177 -11.41 -9.19 -18.96
N SER A 178 -12.10 -10.00 -19.76
CA SER A 178 -11.69 -10.32 -21.14
C SER A 178 -12.38 -9.46 -22.20
N ALA A 179 -13.25 -8.54 -21.80
CA ALA A 179 -13.99 -7.65 -22.69
C ALA A 179 -13.73 -6.18 -22.37
N SER A 180 -13.66 -5.36 -23.43
CA SER A 180 -13.57 -3.90 -23.31
C SER A 180 -14.75 -3.35 -22.51
N GLY A 181 -14.48 -2.48 -21.54
CA GLY A 181 -15.49 -1.93 -20.61
C GLY A 181 -16.00 -2.92 -19.56
N GLY A 182 -15.52 -4.16 -19.54
CA GLY A 182 -15.83 -5.13 -18.51
C GLY A 182 -14.99 -4.95 -17.24
N TYR A 183 -15.54 -5.37 -16.10
CA TYR A 183 -14.86 -5.38 -14.80
C TYR A 183 -14.34 -6.78 -14.46
N GLY A 184 -13.18 -6.84 -13.81
CA GLY A 184 -12.59 -8.09 -13.34
C GLY A 184 -13.37 -8.71 -12.18
N GLY A 185 -12.87 -9.84 -11.69
CA GLY A 185 -13.35 -10.45 -10.46
C GLY A 185 -13.07 -9.57 -9.25
N LEU A 186 -13.83 -9.79 -8.17
CA LEU A 186 -13.78 -8.97 -6.97
C LEU A 186 -13.51 -9.81 -5.71
N THR A 187 -12.56 -9.37 -4.90
CA THR A 187 -12.51 -9.70 -3.47
C THR A 187 -12.93 -8.48 -2.67
N TYR A 188 -13.93 -8.62 -1.81
CA TYR A 188 -14.45 -7.52 -0.99
C TYR A 188 -14.36 -7.84 0.50
N PHE A 189 -13.79 -6.92 1.29
CA PHE A 189 -13.84 -6.94 2.74
C PHE A 189 -14.69 -5.76 3.22
N GLY A 190 -15.79 -6.06 3.92
CA GLY A 190 -16.67 -5.07 4.53
C GLY A 190 -16.71 -5.18 6.05
N ASP A 191 -17.41 -4.25 6.68
CA ASP A 191 -17.60 -4.15 8.13
C ASP A 191 -16.26 -4.15 8.88
N HIS A 192 -15.95 -5.18 9.68
CA HIS A 192 -14.71 -5.37 10.41
C HIS A 192 -13.94 -6.61 9.92
N ALA A 193 -14.21 -7.06 8.69
CA ALA A 193 -13.56 -8.22 8.13
C ALA A 193 -12.05 -8.00 7.93
N SER A 194 -11.28 -9.09 7.89
CA SER A 194 -9.82 -9.02 7.79
C SER A 194 -9.24 -9.88 6.68
N ALA A 195 -8.29 -9.35 5.91
CA ALA A 195 -7.44 -10.15 5.04
C ALA A 195 -6.39 -10.96 5.83
N ASP A 196 -6.09 -10.56 7.07
CA ASP A 196 -5.19 -11.24 8.01
C ASP A 196 -3.81 -11.56 7.42
N TYR A 197 -3.48 -12.81 7.07
CA TYR A 197 -2.22 -13.23 6.45
C TYR A 197 -2.38 -13.68 4.98
N ALA A 198 -3.51 -13.34 4.36
CA ALA A 198 -3.83 -13.81 3.01
C ALA A 198 -2.87 -13.25 1.94
N SER A 199 -2.75 -13.98 0.84
CA SER A 199 -2.11 -13.47 -0.38
C SER A 199 -3.19 -13.13 -1.40
N LEU A 200 -3.25 -11.88 -1.83
CA LEU A 200 -4.23 -11.39 -2.79
C LEU A 200 -3.53 -10.92 -4.06
N THR A 201 -3.95 -11.45 -5.21
CA THR A 201 -3.43 -11.07 -6.52
C THR A 201 -4.57 -10.55 -7.38
N ASN A 202 -4.42 -9.32 -7.86
CA ASN A 202 -5.30 -8.69 -8.82
C ASN A 202 -4.62 -8.71 -10.20
N GLU A 203 -5.13 -9.55 -11.10
CA GLU A 203 -4.61 -9.67 -12.46
C GLU A 203 -5.11 -8.53 -13.36
N PRO A 204 -4.35 -8.13 -14.38
CA PRO A 204 -4.75 -7.04 -15.26
C PRO A 204 -5.88 -7.43 -16.20
N GLY A 205 -6.51 -6.42 -16.81
CA GLY A 205 -7.46 -6.62 -17.91
C GLY A 205 -6.82 -7.34 -19.11
N LEU A 206 -7.60 -8.18 -19.77
CA LEU A 206 -7.15 -9.05 -20.87
C LEU A 206 -7.59 -8.54 -22.26
N ALA A 207 -8.10 -7.31 -22.34
CA ALA A 207 -8.44 -6.62 -23.58
C ALA A 207 -8.30 -5.09 -23.42
N GLU A 208 -8.17 -4.36 -24.53
CA GLU A 208 -8.16 -2.89 -24.52
C GLU A 208 -9.45 -2.35 -23.85
N GLY A 209 -9.28 -1.45 -22.88
CA GLY A 209 -10.38 -0.90 -22.08
C GLY A 209 -10.98 -1.87 -21.05
N ALA A 210 -10.46 -3.09 -20.90
CA ALA A 210 -10.87 -4.01 -19.85
C ALA A 210 -10.22 -3.64 -18.51
N SER A 211 -10.99 -3.76 -17.43
CA SER A 211 -10.46 -3.54 -16.08
C SER A 211 -9.80 -4.80 -15.52
N GLY A 212 -8.77 -4.60 -14.70
CA GLY A 212 -8.18 -5.69 -13.92
C GLY A 212 -9.10 -6.20 -12.81
N GLY A 213 -8.69 -7.31 -12.19
CA GLY A 213 -9.26 -7.79 -10.95
C GLY A 213 -9.13 -6.74 -9.84
N THR A 214 -10.03 -6.82 -8.87
CA THR A 214 -10.12 -5.82 -7.80
C THR A 214 -10.15 -6.45 -6.42
N THR A 215 -9.36 -5.89 -5.51
CA THR A 215 -9.54 -6.08 -4.07
C THR A 215 -10.02 -4.76 -3.47
N SER A 216 -11.10 -4.81 -2.70
CA SER A 216 -11.65 -3.63 -2.01
C SER A 216 -11.80 -3.90 -0.51
N LEU A 217 -11.26 -3.00 0.30
CA LEU A 217 -11.45 -2.96 1.75
C LEU A 217 -12.22 -1.68 2.08
N ASP A 218 -13.39 -1.84 2.70
CA ASP A 218 -14.29 -0.72 2.99
C ASP A 218 -14.72 -0.73 4.46
N LEU A 219 -15.45 0.31 4.88
CA LEU A 219 -15.96 0.47 6.23
C LEU A 219 -14.83 0.44 7.27
N SER A 220 -14.71 -0.60 8.09
CA SER A 220 -13.64 -0.75 9.10
C SER A 220 -12.80 -2.01 8.87
N ALA A 221 -12.79 -2.50 7.62
CA ALA A 221 -12.02 -3.68 7.24
C ALA A 221 -10.51 -3.47 7.39
N GLN A 222 -9.78 -4.56 7.61
CA GLN A 222 -8.35 -4.54 7.88
C GLN A 222 -7.57 -5.46 6.95
N ALA A 223 -6.48 -4.98 6.35
CA ALA A 223 -5.60 -5.84 5.57
C ALA A 223 -4.69 -6.73 6.46
N GLY A 224 -4.52 -6.41 7.75
CA GLY A 224 -3.69 -7.21 8.65
C GLY A 224 -2.21 -7.23 8.24
N GLN A 225 -1.66 -8.42 8.04
CA GLN A 225 -0.31 -8.70 7.51
C GLN A 225 -0.35 -9.27 6.09
N ALA A 226 -1.46 -9.11 5.37
CA ALA A 226 -1.63 -9.68 4.04
C ALA A 226 -0.63 -9.12 3.02
N SER A 227 -0.41 -9.88 1.95
CA SER A 227 0.33 -9.43 0.77
C SER A 227 -0.65 -9.18 -0.36
N LEU A 228 -0.80 -7.91 -0.78
CA LEU A 228 -1.72 -7.48 -1.82
C LEU A 228 -0.92 -7.04 -3.05
N THR A 229 -1.07 -7.77 -4.15
CA THR A 229 -0.36 -7.51 -5.41
C THR A 229 -1.35 -7.10 -6.49
N SER A 230 -1.13 -5.91 -7.04
CA SER A 230 -1.82 -5.39 -8.22
C SER A 230 -0.89 -5.48 -9.42
N ASN A 231 -1.19 -6.35 -10.39
CA ASN A 231 -0.36 -6.57 -11.57
C ASN A 231 -0.68 -5.55 -12.68
N GLY A 232 0.34 -5.00 -13.32
CA GLY A 232 0.14 -4.14 -14.50
C GLY A 232 -0.23 -4.94 -15.74
N ALA A 233 -0.91 -4.29 -16.68
CA ALA A 233 -1.38 -4.92 -17.91
C ALA A 233 -0.30 -5.00 -18.98
N THR A 234 -0.30 -6.08 -19.74
CA THR A 234 0.60 -6.26 -20.89
C THR A 234 -0.02 -5.84 -22.22
N ILE A 235 -1.31 -5.48 -22.22
CA ILE A 235 -2.10 -5.08 -23.38
C ILE A 235 -2.28 -3.56 -23.36
N SER A 236 -1.94 -2.91 -24.46
CA SER A 236 -2.14 -1.46 -24.63
C SER A 236 -3.58 -1.05 -24.32
N GLY A 237 -3.75 -0.07 -23.44
CA GLY A 237 -5.06 0.45 -23.06
C GLY A 237 -5.89 -0.45 -22.13
N ALA A 238 -5.39 -1.63 -21.73
CA ALA A 238 -5.98 -2.39 -20.63
C ALA A 238 -5.53 -1.80 -19.29
N ASN A 239 -6.39 -1.89 -18.26
CA ASN A 239 -6.04 -1.43 -16.92
C ASN A 239 -5.32 -2.53 -16.13
N GLY A 240 -4.40 -2.14 -15.25
CA GLY A 240 -3.82 -3.04 -14.26
C GLY A 240 -4.85 -3.50 -13.22
N GLY A 241 -4.46 -4.47 -12.40
CA GLY A 241 -5.19 -4.86 -11.20
C GLY A 241 -5.27 -3.72 -10.19
N ASN A 242 -6.29 -3.74 -9.35
CA ASN A 242 -6.59 -2.65 -8.42
C ASN A 242 -6.75 -3.15 -6.97
N THR A 243 -6.13 -2.44 -6.03
CA THR A 243 -6.38 -2.57 -4.59
C THR A 243 -6.87 -1.23 -4.05
N THR A 244 -8.05 -1.20 -3.45
CA THR A 244 -8.65 0.03 -2.91
C THR A 244 -8.95 -0.09 -1.41
N PHE A 245 -8.55 0.94 -0.66
CA PHE A 245 -8.93 1.16 0.73
C PHE A 245 -9.89 2.35 0.81
N ALA A 246 -11.09 2.13 1.33
CA ALA A 246 -12.16 3.11 1.48
C ALA A 246 -12.75 3.11 2.90
N GLY A 247 -13.68 4.01 3.19
CA GLY A 247 -14.27 4.15 4.51
C GLY A 247 -13.23 4.55 5.56
N ASN A 248 -13.28 3.88 6.70
CA ASN A 248 -12.28 3.90 7.77
C ASN A 248 -11.46 2.59 7.76
N SER A 249 -11.17 2.01 6.59
CA SER A 249 -10.38 0.77 6.49
C SER A 249 -8.90 1.01 6.81
N HIS A 250 -8.19 -0.06 7.15
CA HIS A 250 -6.82 -0.02 7.65
C HIS A 250 -5.92 -0.98 6.87
N ALA A 251 -4.82 -0.49 6.28
CA ALA A 251 -3.81 -1.35 5.68
C ALA A 251 -2.93 -2.05 6.74
N ALA A 252 -2.97 -1.61 8.01
CA ALA A 252 -2.27 -2.23 9.12
C ALA A 252 -0.76 -2.43 8.83
N SER A 253 -0.28 -3.69 8.77
CA SER A 253 1.13 -4.01 8.47
C SER A 253 1.26 -4.78 7.14
N ALA A 254 0.27 -4.65 6.25
CA ALA A 254 0.25 -5.35 4.97
C ALA A 254 1.40 -4.91 4.05
N THR A 255 1.78 -5.77 3.13
CA THR A 255 2.65 -5.41 1.99
C THR A 255 1.78 -5.15 0.77
N LEU A 256 1.87 -3.96 0.22
CA LEU A 256 1.11 -3.50 -0.95
C LEU A 256 2.07 -3.35 -2.13
N ILE A 257 1.79 -4.03 -3.24
CA ILE A 257 2.66 -4.10 -4.41
C ILE A 257 1.87 -3.67 -5.64
N ALA A 258 2.37 -2.65 -6.35
CA ALA A 258 1.86 -2.22 -7.65
C ALA A 258 2.93 -2.46 -8.72
N ASN A 259 2.72 -3.46 -9.56
CA ASN A 259 3.66 -3.81 -10.63
C ASN A 259 3.43 -2.95 -11.89
N ALA A 260 4.49 -2.76 -12.67
CA ALA A 260 4.42 -2.08 -13.95
C ALA A 260 3.56 -2.86 -14.95
N GLY A 261 2.89 -2.13 -15.84
CA GLY A 261 2.37 -2.63 -17.10
C GLY A 261 3.40 -2.48 -18.22
N ASP A 262 3.16 -3.18 -19.31
CA ASP A 262 4.03 -3.23 -20.49
C ASP A 262 3.24 -2.83 -21.75
N ASN A 263 3.96 -2.45 -22.82
CA ASN A 263 3.38 -2.19 -24.15
C ASN A 263 2.19 -1.19 -24.15
N GLY A 264 2.24 -0.18 -23.28
CA GLY A 264 1.15 0.81 -23.15
C GLY A 264 -0.03 0.35 -22.29
N GLY A 265 0.07 -0.79 -21.62
CA GLY A 265 -0.87 -1.22 -20.59
C GLY A 265 -0.71 -0.43 -19.30
N GLY A 266 -1.82 -0.22 -18.59
CA GLY A 266 -1.82 0.48 -17.31
C GLY A 266 -1.09 -0.31 -16.23
N GLY A 267 -0.38 0.39 -15.34
CA GLY A 267 0.24 -0.21 -14.17
C GLY A 267 -0.79 -0.68 -13.14
N GLY A 268 -0.34 -1.55 -12.23
CA GLY A 268 -1.11 -1.92 -11.05
C GLY A 268 -1.41 -0.72 -10.16
N GLN A 269 -2.54 -0.76 -9.46
CA GLN A 269 -3.07 0.38 -8.73
C GLN A 269 -3.23 0.04 -7.25
N ILE A 270 -2.82 0.98 -6.40
CA ILE A 270 -3.12 1.03 -4.96
C ILE A 270 -3.77 2.38 -4.68
N VAL A 271 -4.98 2.38 -4.13
CA VAL A 271 -5.74 3.62 -3.93
C VAL A 271 -6.21 3.72 -2.48
N PHE A 272 -5.95 4.87 -1.84
CA PHE A 272 -6.53 5.23 -0.54
C PHE A 272 -7.48 6.40 -0.73
N ILE A 273 -8.75 6.18 -0.41
CA ILE A 273 -9.79 7.22 -0.47
C ILE A 273 -10.47 7.38 0.89
N GLN A 274 -11.24 8.47 1.02
CA GLN A 274 -12.02 8.75 2.22
C GLN A 274 -11.12 8.79 3.48
N ASN A 275 -11.51 8.14 4.58
CA ASN A 275 -10.80 8.17 5.86
C ASN A 275 -9.88 6.95 6.07
N SER A 276 -9.56 6.21 5.00
CA SER A 276 -8.73 5.01 5.08
C SER A 276 -7.33 5.33 5.59
N SER A 277 -6.64 4.34 6.16
CA SER A 277 -5.31 4.52 6.74
C SER A 277 -4.32 3.48 6.24
N GLY A 278 -3.06 3.89 6.05
CA GLY A 278 -1.96 3.00 5.69
C GLY A 278 -1.23 2.40 6.89
N ASP A 279 -1.42 2.95 8.09
CA ASP A 279 -0.75 2.55 9.34
C ASP A 279 0.78 2.37 9.21
N SER A 280 1.24 1.11 9.21
CA SER A 280 2.63 0.70 9.07
C SER A 280 2.86 -0.17 7.84
N CYS A 281 1.95 -0.10 6.85
CA CYS A 281 2.05 -0.90 5.64
C CYS A 281 3.32 -0.58 4.85
N ARG A 282 3.80 -1.57 4.11
CA ARG A 282 4.93 -1.44 3.20
C ARG A 282 4.41 -1.27 1.79
N VAL A 283 4.78 -0.17 1.12
CA VAL A 283 4.34 0.13 -0.25
C VAL A 283 5.51 -0.03 -1.23
N GLN A 284 5.33 -0.88 -2.23
CA GLN A 284 6.26 -1.10 -3.34
C GLN A 284 5.61 -0.75 -4.67
N LEU A 285 6.22 0.18 -5.41
CA LEU A 285 5.69 0.67 -6.68
C LEU A 285 6.74 0.46 -7.77
N PHE A 286 6.33 -0.04 -8.93
CA PHE A 286 7.25 -0.33 -10.03
C PHE A 286 6.78 0.26 -11.36
N GLY A 287 7.70 0.90 -12.11
CA GLY A 287 7.45 1.46 -13.45
C GLY A 287 6.27 2.44 -13.50
N ASN A 288 5.19 2.09 -14.20
CA ASN A 288 3.95 2.88 -14.22
C ASN A 288 2.88 2.39 -13.21
N GLY A 289 3.21 1.44 -12.34
CA GLY A 289 2.40 1.05 -11.18
C GLY A 289 2.43 2.15 -10.11
N PHE A 290 1.30 2.39 -9.47
CA PHE A 290 1.13 3.61 -8.67
C PHE A 290 0.34 3.45 -7.37
N LEU A 291 0.68 4.34 -6.43
CA LEU A 291 -0.11 4.69 -5.25
C LEU A 291 -0.85 6.00 -5.54
N ASP A 292 -2.16 6.03 -5.36
CA ASP A 292 -2.98 7.23 -5.48
C ASP A 292 -3.66 7.56 -4.15
N ILE A 293 -3.34 8.75 -3.62
CA ILE A 293 -3.98 9.34 -2.43
C ILE A 293 -4.63 10.69 -2.75
N SER A 294 -4.78 11.01 -4.03
CA SER A 294 -5.22 12.32 -4.51
C SER A 294 -6.59 12.72 -3.98
N THR A 295 -7.47 11.74 -3.75
CA THR A 295 -8.84 11.94 -3.22
C THR A 295 -8.99 11.53 -1.76
N HIS A 296 -7.88 11.31 -1.05
CA HIS A 296 -7.91 11.01 0.39
C HIS A 296 -8.51 12.19 1.18
N PHE A 297 -9.49 11.89 2.04
CA PHE A 297 -10.35 12.88 2.71
C PHE A 297 -11.10 13.89 1.81
N GLY A 298 -11.18 13.66 0.49
CA GLY A 298 -12.02 14.42 -0.44
C GLY A 298 -13.33 13.69 -0.76
N PRO A 299 -14.48 14.38 -0.91
CA PRO A 299 -15.65 13.74 -1.48
C PRO A 299 -15.37 13.36 -2.95
N PRO A 300 -15.75 12.16 -3.41
CA PRO A 300 -15.64 11.79 -4.82
C PRO A 300 -16.34 12.85 -5.69
N GLY A 301 -15.62 13.44 -6.64
CA GLY A 301 -16.18 14.38 -7.61
C GLY A 301 -16.40 15.83 -7.12
N ALA A 302 -15.95 16.20 -5.92
CA ALA A 302 -15.99 17.61 -5.51
C ALA A 302 -14.77 18.38 -6.03
N ALA A 303 -15.01 19.19 -7.07
CA ALA A 303 -14.04 20.15 -7.56
C ALA A 303 -13.52 21.04 -6.40
N LYS A 304 -12.21 20.94 -6.13
CA LYS A 304 -11.41 22.02 -5.54
C LYS A 304 -11.86 22.52 -4.15
N LEU A 305 -12.29 21.63 -3.26
CA LEU A 305 -12.25 21.93 -1.82
C LEU A 305 -10.85 21.58 -1.29
N PRO A 306 -10.20 22.42 -0.45
CA PRO A 306 -8.95 22.02 0.19
C PRO A 306 -9.23 20.80 1.09
N SER A 307 -8.72 19.64 0.70
CA SER A 307 -8.74 18.44 1.54
C SER A 307 -7.85 18.71 2.76
N THR A 308 -8.47 19.09 3.88
CA THR A 308 -7.81 19.37 5.16
C THR A 308 -7.77 18.15 6.07
N GLY A 309 -7.81 16.95 5.47
CA GLY A 309 -7.74 15.68 6.20
C GLY A 309 -6.37 15.42 6.83
N PRO A 310 -6.29 14.53 7.83
CA PRO A 310 -5.02 14.11 8.38
C PRO A 310 -4.16 13.42 7.31
N PRO A 311 -2.82 13.44 7.45
CA PRO A 311 -1.92 12.75 6.53
C PRO A 311 -2.23 11.25 6.43
N LEU A 312 -2.15 10.68 5.21
CA LEU A 312 -2.07 9.23 5.07
C LEU A 312 -0.70 8.78 5.60
N THR A 313 -0.69 7.93 6.63
CA THR A 313 0.56 7.36 7.17
C THR A 313 0.83 6.00 6.57
N ILE A 314 2.06 5.76 6.11
CA ILE A 314 2.56 4.46 5.67
C ILE A 314 3.88 4.10 6.36
N GLY A 315 4.11 2.79 6.48
CA GLY A 315 5.33 2.20 7.04
C GLY A 315 6.56 2.57 6.23
N SER A 316 6.56 2.27 4.94
CA SER A 316 7.66 2.57 4.02
C SER A 316 7.18 2.74 2.58
N LEU A 317 7.99 3.47 1.78
CA LEU A 317 7.81 3.67 0.35
C LEU A 317 9.09 3.26 -0.39
N GLU A 318 8.94 2.42 -1.42
CA GLU A 318 10.07 1.77 -2.12
C GLU A 318 9.75 1.51 -3.59
N GLY A 319 10.81 1.40 -4.40
CA GLY A 319 10.70 1.07 -5.83
C GLY A 319 10.88 2.28 -6.75
N ASP A 320 10.44 2.15 -8.00
CA ASP A 320 10.63 3.11 -9.08
C ASP A 320 9.32 3.55 -9.76
N GLY A 321 8.17 3.23 -9.17
CA GLY A 321 6.84 3.60 -9.65
C GLY A 321 6.41 5.04 -9.34
N VAL A 322 5.10 5.28 -9.24
CA VAL A 322 4.54 6.64 -9.09
C VAL A 322 3.71 6.77 -7.80
N ALA A 323 3.98 7.80 -7.00
CA ALA A 323 3.14 8.18 -5.86
C ALA A 323 2.41 9.49 -6.18
N ILE A 324 1.09 9.43 -6.30
CA ILE A 324 0.21 10.52 -6.67
C ILE A 324 -0.43 11.08 -5.41
N LEU A 325 -0.16 12.36 -5.10
CA LEU A 325 -0.56 13.02 -3.87
C LEU A 325 -1.82 13.88 -4.06
N GLY A 326 -2.57 14.06 -2.98
CA GLY A 326 -3.70 15.00 -2.92
C GLY A 326 -3.35 16.25 -2.12
N GLY A 327 -4.36 17.00 -1.66
CA GLY A 327 -4.10 18.08 -0.70
C GLY A 327 -3.70 17.58 0.69
N THR A 328 -3.88 16.29 1.00
CA THR A 328 -3.42 15.66 2.24
C THR A 328 -1.96 15.20 2.13
N PRO A 329 -1.10 15.43 3.13
CA PRO A 329 0.28 14.96 3.08
C PRO A 329 0.41 13.43 3.09
N LEU A 330 1.40 12.89 2.38
CA LEU A 330 1.86 11.51 2.55
C LEU A 330 2.91 11.46 3.67
N LYS A 331 2.62 10.73 4.74
CA LYS A 331 3.50 10.56 5.89
C LYS A 331 4.20 9.20 5.83
N VAL A 332 5.51 9.19 5.67
CA VAL A 332 6.31 7.97 5.42
C VAL A 332 7.29 7.71 6.55
N GLY A 333 7.37 6.45 7.00
CA GLY A 333 8.46 5.97 7.85
C GLY A 333 8.05 5.41 9.20
N SER A 334 6.76 5.11 9.44
CA SER A 334 6.31 4.51 10.72
C SER A 334 6.94 3.14 11.02
N SER A 335 7.46 2.45 10.00
CA SER A 335 8.19 1.18 10.15
C SER A 335 9.67 1.32 10.53
N ASN A 336 10.21 2.55 10.51
CA ASN A 336 11.63 2.85 10.72
C ASN A 336 12.61 2.16 9.75
N LEU A 337 12.13 1.63 8.62
CA LEU A 337 12.97 1.03 7.60
C LEU A 337 13.82 2.07 6.86
N ALA A 338 14.99 1.62 6.39
CA ALA A 338 15.79 2.38 5.44
C ALA A 338 15.39 1.97 4.02
N THR A 339 14.88 2.90 3.21
CA THR A 339 14.36 2.62 1.87
C THR A 339 14.85 3.58 0.82
N ILE A 340 14.76 3.14 -0.44
CA ILE A 340 15.05 3.94 -1.62
C ILE A 340 13.80 3.97 -2.47
N PHE A 341 13.35 5.18 -2.80
CA PHE A 341 12.34 5.42 -3.82
C PHE A 341 12.99 6.20 -4.98
N SER A 342 13.13 5.53 -6.11
CA SER A 342 13.71 6.07 -7.35
C SER A 342 12.64 6.58 -8.32
N GLY A 343 11.37 6.37 -7.97
CA GLY A 343 10.21 6.78 -8.74
C GLY A 343 9.88 8.26 -8.59
N VAL A 344 8.70 8.63 -9.09
CA VAL A 344 8.21 10.01 -9.06
C VAL A 344 7.11 10.15 -8.03
N ILE A 345 7.21 11.19 -7.21
CA ILE A 345 6.13 11.69 -6.37
C ILE A 345 5.58 12.96 -7.04
N GLU A 346 4.28 13.00 -7.29
CA GLU A 346 3.63 14.08 -8.04
C GLU A 346 2.28 14.48 -7.43
N ASP A 347 1.78 15.65 -7.82
CA ASP A 347 0.42 16.07 -7.47
C ASP A 347 -0.60 15.35 -8.36
N GLY A 348 -1.74 15.00 -7.77
CA GLY A 348 -2.88 14.45 -8.48
C GLY A 348 -3.59 15.49 -9.35
N GLN A 349 -4.28 15.01 -10.38
CA GLN A 349 -4.97 15.87 -11.34
C GLN A 349 -6.01 16.80 -10.70
N TYR A 350 -6.67 16.35 -9.62
CA TYR A 350 -7.76 17.07 -8.98
C TYR A 350 -7.31 18.08 -7.92
N TYR A 351 -6.17 17.83 -7.27
CA TYR A 351 -5.67 18.65 -6.16
C TYR A 351 -4.16 18.81 -6.28
N ALA A 352 -3.71 20.06 -6.33
CA ALA A 352 -2.30 20.42 -6.21
C ALA A 352 -1.94 20.73 -4.75
N GLY A 353 -0.65 20.74 -4.45
CA GLY A 353 -0.13 21.05 -3.11
C GLY A 353 0.15 19.80 -2.27
N GLY A 354 0.33 18.65 -2.91
CA GLY A 354 0.75 17.43 -2.25
C GLY A 354 2.05 17.63 -1.49
N ALA A 355 2.10 17.12 -0.27
CA ALA A 355 3.20 17.33 0.65
C ALA A 355 3.74 15.99 1.16
N LEU A 356 5.03 15.95 1.48
CA LEU A 356 5.70 14.78 2.03
C LEU A 356 6.10 15.05 3.48
N LEU A 357 5.75 14.12 4.37
CA LEU A 357 6.15 14.16 5.78
C LEU A 357 6.98 12.92 6.11
N LYS A 358 8.30 13.08 6.26
CA LYS A 358 9.21 12.02 6.69
C LYS A 358 9.23 11.93 8.22
N ILE A 359 8.88 10.75 8.74
CA ILE A 359 8.91 10.39 10.17
C ILE A 359 9.72 9.13 10.43
N GLY A 360 9.80 8.73 11.70
CA GLY A 360 10.52 7.52 12.12
C GLY A 360 12.04 7.68 12.01
N THR A 361 12.77 6.77 12.62
CA THR A 361 14.23 6.81 12.73
C THR A 361 14.95 6.32 11.47
N GLY A 362 14.22 5.67 10.55
CA GLY A 362 14.77 5.16 9.30
C GLY A 362 15.22 6.24 8.30
N THR A 363 15.90 5.81 7.25
CA THR A 363 16.35 6.67 6.14
C THR A 363 15.44 6.52 4.94
N LEU A 364 14.87 7.61 4.42
CA LEU A 364 14.21 7.63 3.12
C LEU A 364 15.15 8.28 2.10
N THR A 365 15.51 7.55 1.04
CA THR A 365 16.30 8.09 -0.07
C THR A 365 15.40 8.35 -1.28
N LEU A 366 15.34 9.60 -1.74
CA LEU A 366 14.64 9.99 -2.96
C LEU A 366 15.64 10.20 -4.09
N SER A 367 15.55 9.39 -5.14
CA SER A 367 16.46 9.45 -6.29
C SER A 367 15.77 9.85 -7.60
N GLY A 368 14.43 9.87 -7.63
CA GLY A 368 13.66 10.34 -8.78
C GLY A 368 13.41 11.85 -8.79
N SER A 369 12.87 12.35 -9.90
CA SER A 369 12.50 13.76 -10.08
C SER A 369 11.07 13.99 -9.66
N ASN A 370 10.91 14.52 -8.46
CA ASN A 370 9.61 14.73 -7.83
C ASN A 370 9.02 16.09 -8.23
N SER A 371 7.72 16.12 -8.49
CA SER A 371 6.99 17.27 -9.04
C SER A 371 5.84 17.77 -8.15
N TYR A 372 5.57 17.12 -7.01
CA TYR A 372 4.60 17.63 -6.05
C TYR A 372 4.92 19.07 -5.62
N THR A 373 3.89 19.89 -5.45
CA THR A 373 4.06 21.34 -5.27
C THR A 373 3.96 21.80 -3.82
N GLY A 374 3.46 20.95 -2.92
CA GLY A 374 3.51 21.20 -1.49
C GLY A 374 4.92 21.04 -0.91
N GLY A 375 5.05 21.22 0.40
CA GLY A 375 6.33 21.17 1.09
C GLY A 375 6.77 19.75 1.46
N THR A 376 8.06 19.62 1.78
CA THR A 376 8.64 18.45 2.43
C THR A 376 8.98 18.79 3.88
N THR A 377 8.42 18.05 4.83
CA THR A 377 8.80 18.16 6.25
C THR A 377 9.53 16.91 6.70
N VAL A 378 10.71 17.06 7.29
CA VAL A 378 11.50 15.96 7.87
C VAL A 378 11.44 16.10 9.38
N SER A 379 10.54 15.34 10.01
CA SER A 379 10.32 15.42 11.47
C SER A 379 11.25 14.51 12.27
N ALA A 380 11.69 13.38 11.68
CA ALA A 380 12.62 12.45 12.33
C ALA A 380 13.40 11.61 11.30
N GLY A 381 14.52 11.05 11.75
CA GLY A 381 15.40 10.17 10.97
C GLY A 381 16.16 10.95 9.90
N THR A 382 16.32 10.33 8.72
CA THR A 382 17.08 10.92 7.62
C THR A 382 16.25 10.97 6.34
N LEU A 383 16.29 12.10 5.63
CA LEU A 383 15.93 12.22 4.22
C LEU A 383 17.21 12.41 3.39
N VAL A 384 17.43 11.54 2.40
CA VAL A 384 18.57 11.64 1.46
C VAL A 384 18.06 11.99 0.08
N ILE A 385 18.55 13.08 -0.49
CA ILE A 385 18.20 13.54 -1.84
C ILE A 385 19.33 13.20 -2.81
N ASN A 386 19.07 12.32 -3.77
CA ASN A 386 20.07 11.81 -4.71
C ASN A 386 19.70 11.99 -6.20
N ASN A 387 18.65 12.74 -6.50
CA ASN A 387 18.35 13.16 -7.87
C ASN A 387 19.21 14.35 -8.29
N ALA A 388 20.01 14.20 -9.34
CA ALA A 388 20.87 15.25 -9.89
C ALA A 388 20.33 15.91 -11.17
N ALA A 389 19.19 15.45 -11.70
CA ALA A 389 18.60 15.96 -12.95
C ALA A 389 17.44 16.94 -12.74
N GLY A 390 16.78 16.89 -11.58
CA GLY A 390 15.65 17.73 -11.21
C GLY A 390 15.51 17.81 -9.68
N SER A 391 14.40 18.37 -9.18
CA SER A 391 14.18 18.41 -7.73
C SER A 391 13.90 17.01 -7.18
N GLY A 392 14.63 16.58 -6.16
CA GLY A 392 14.32 15.34 -5.44
C GLY A 392 13.33 15.54 -4.29
N ALA A 393 12.94 16.77 -3.94
CA ALA A 393 12.04 17.06 -2.81
C ALA A 393 10.81 17.90 -3.22
N GLY A 394 10.40 17.81 -4.50
CA GLY A 394 9.29 18.59 -5.04
C GLY A 394 9.65 20.07 -5.26
N ALA A 395 8.65 20.87 -5.60
CA ALA A 395 8.83 22.31 -5.86
C ALA A 395 8.69 23.18 -4.59
N GLY A 396 7.97 22.69 -3.58
CA GLY A 396 7.72 23.42 -2.34
C GLY A 396 8.91 23.45 -1.37
N PRO A 397 8.79 24.19 -0.26
CA PRO A 397 9.86 24.33 0.72
C PRO A 397 10.18 23.02 1.44
N VAL A 398 11.42 22.88 1.89
CA VAL A 398 11.90 21.76 2.71
C VAL A 398 12.20 22.26 4.12
N SER A 399 11.52 21.70 5.13
CA SER A 399 11.76 22.00 6.55
C SER A 399 12.28 20.76 7.27
N VAL A 400 13.43 20.88 7.93
CA VAL A 400 14.09 19.79 8.67
C VAL A 400 14.05 20.14 10.16
N ASN A 401 13.32 19.37 10.97
CA ASN A 401 13.02 19.76 12.35
C ASN A 401 13.94 19.07 13.38
N ALA A 402 13.76 17.77 13.61
CA ALA A 402 14.56 16.98 14.53
C ALA A 402 15.21 15.80 13.78
N ALA A 403 15.82 16.11 12.63
CA ALA A 403 16.18 15.13 11.61
C ALA A 403 17.44 15.53 10.84
N THR A 404 17.86 14.66 9.92
CA THR A 404 18.97 14.91 9.00
C THR A 404 18.48 15.02 7.56
N LEU A 405 18.91 16.06 6.86
CA LEU A 405 18.88 16.13 5.39
C LEU A 405 20.28 15.85 4.85
N GLY A 406 20.38 14.94 3.88
CA GLY A 406 21.65 14.62 3.23
C GLY A 406 21.49 14.30 1.75
N GLY A 407 22.55 13.79 1.15
CA GLY A 407 22.62 13.42 -0.25
C GLY A 407 23.35 14.42 -1.13
N LYS A 408 23.34 14.14 -2.43
CA LYS A 408 24.10 14.86 -3.47
C LYS A 408 23.21 15.37 -4.61
N GLY A 409 21.91 15.46 -4.38
CA GLY A 409 20.93 15.87 -5.37
C GLY A 409 20.56 17.34 -5.30
N ILE A 410 19.49 17.68 -6.01
CA ILE A 410 18.96 19.04 -6.16
C ILE A 410 17.63 19.16 -5.41
N VAL A 411 17.43 20.29 -4.74
CA VAL A 411 16.18 20.73 -4.11
C VAL A 411 15.79 22.06 -4.76
N ALA A 412 14.59 22.14 -5.34
CA ALA A 412 14.13 23.36 -5.99
C ALA A 412 13.65 24.43 -4.98
N GLY A 413 12.87 24.03 -3.98
CA GLY A 413 12.31 24.93 -2.97
C GLY A 413 13.35 25.42 -1.96
N ALA A 414 12.96 26.42 -1.17
CA ALA A 414 13.79 26.92 -0.08
C ALA A 414 14.00 25.83 0.99
N VAL A 415 15.18 25.78 1.57
CA VAL A 415 15.55 24.79 2.59
C VAL A 415 15.74 25.49 3.94
N THR A 416 15.05 25.02 4.97
CA THR A 416 15.23 25.46 6.36
C THR A 416 15.67 24.27 7.21
N ILE A 417 16.81 24.41 7.88
CA ILE A 417 17.35 23.43 8.81
C ILE A 417 17.15 23.96 10.23
N GLY A 418 16.41 23.21 11.05
CA GLY A 418 16.05 23.56 12.41
C GLY A 418 14.74 24.32 12.52
N THR A 419 14.27 24.51 13.75
CA THR A 419 13.09 25.32 14.08
C THR A 419 13.42 26.53 14.95
N GLY A 420 14.69 26.69 15.30
CA GLY A 420 15.23 27.75 16.17
C GLY A 420 15.21 27.41 17.66
N SER A 421 14.50 26.36 18.06
CA SER A 421 14.35 25.98 19.48
C SER A 421 14.08 24.48 19.69
N GLY A 422 14.19 23.67 18.64
CA GLY A 422 13.88 22.25 18.65
C GLY A 422 15.01 21.37 19.21
N ALA A 423 14.85 20.06 19.01
CA ALA A 423 15.80 19.04 19.49
C ALA A 423 17.11 18.97 18.67
N GLY A 424 17.24 19.80 17.63
CA GLY A 424 18.39 19.86 16.75
C GLY A 424 18.15 19.24 15.38
N ALA A 425 18.55 19.95 14.33
CA ALA A 425 18.47 19.50 12.94
C ALA A 425 19.85 19.47 12.29
N PHE A 426 20.05 18.56 11.34
CA PHE A 426 21.32 18.38 10.67
C PHE A 426 21.20 18.54 9.16
N LEU A 427 22.11 19.31 8.59
CA LEU A 427 22.44 19.21 7.17
C LEU A 427 23.75 18.44 7.05
N ALA A 428 23.74 17.33 6.33
CA ALA A 428 24.89 16.44 6.18
C ALA A 428 24.92 15.85 4.77
N PRO A 429 25.48 16.55 3.77
CA PRO A 429 25.48 16.11 2.38
C PRO A 429 26.00 14.68 2.20
N ALA A 430 27.11 14.32 2.84
CA ALA A 430 27.66 12.95 2.74
C ALA A 430 27.03 11.93 3.70
N HIS A 431 25.91 12.24 4.35
CA HIS A 431 25.24 11.29 5.22
C HIS A 431 24.99 9.96 4.50
N GLY A 432 25.37 8.85 5.16
CA GLY A 432 25.23 7.51 4.59
C GLY A 432 26.23 7.17 3.48
N THR A 433 27.17 8.06 3.14
CA THR A 433 28.20 7.81 2.12
C THR A 433 29.61 8.04 2.68
N LYS A 434 30.62 7.45 2.02
CA LYS A 434 32.06 7.71 2.28
C LYS A 434 32.70 8.58 1.20
N GLN A 435 31.88 9.01 0.24
CA GLN A 435 32.27 9.82 -0.90
C GLN A 435 31.93 11.28 -0.63
N GLU A 436 32.59 12.16 -1.36
CA GLU A 436 32.20 13.55 -1.41
C GLU A 436 30.76 13.69 -1.91
N ALA A 437 30.00 14.57 -1.28
CA ALA A 437 28.64 14.89 -1.68
C ALA A 437 28.45 16.41 -1.81
N SER A 438 27.78 16.80 -2.89
CA SER A 438 27.36 18.18 -3.15
C SER A 438 25.84 18.25 -3.17
N LEU A 439 25.21 18.80 -2.12
CA LEU A 439 23.77 19.04 -2.12
C LEU A 439 23.49 20.44 -2.68
N THR A 440 22.53 20.56 -3.60
CA THR A 440 22.19 21.84 -4.24
C THR A 440 20.78 22.28 -3.89
N SER A 441 20.63 23.48 -3.32
CA SER A 441 19.37 24.21 -3.19
C SER A 441 19.31 25.28 -4.29
N LEU A 442 18.29 25.24 -5.14
CA LEU A 442 18.09 26.27 -6.17
C LEU A 442 17.49 27.57 -5.61
N SER A 443 17.06 27.53 -4.35
CA SER A 443 16.49 28.64 -3.59
C SER A 443 17.35 28.94 -2.35
N GLY A 444 16.84 29.80 -1.46
CA GLY A 444 17.51 30.15 -0.20
C GLY A 444 17.69 28.95 0.74
N LEU A 445 18.79 28.97 1.48
CA LEU A 445 19.11 28.05 2.56
C LEU A 445 19.19 28.80 3.89
N THR A 446 18.40 28.37 4.87
CA THR A 446 18.39 28.93 6.22
C THR A 446 18.83 27.90 7.24
N PHE A 447 19.80 28.27 8.07
CA PHE A 447 20.21 27.55 9.27
C PHE A 447 19.63 28.25 10.49
N GLU A 448 18.70 27.59 11.18
CA GLU A 448 18.12 28.09 12.43
C GLU A 448 19.06 27.86 13.62
N ALA A 449 18.75 28.48 14.76
CA ALA A 449 19.61 28.47 15.95
C ALA A 449 19.93 27.06 16.51
N ASP A 450 19.06 26.08 16.28
CA ASP A 450 19.22 24.67 16.69
C ASP A 450 19.83 23.79 15.57
N SER A 451 20.27 24.38 14.47
CA SER A 451 20.81 23.62 13.34
C SER A 451 22.31 23.31 13.49
N THR A 452 22.73 22.20 12.88
CA THR A 452 24.14 21.86 12.69
C THR A 452 24.42 21.51 11.24
N TYR A 453 25.35 22.23 10.60
CA TYR A 453 25.90 21.82 9.32
C TYR A 453 27.10 20.88 9.54
N THR A 454 26.98 19.63 9.11
CA THR A 454 28.05 18.64 9.16
C THR A 454 28.71 18.51 7.79
N CYS A 455 30.01 18.80 7.75
CA CYS A 455 30.83 18.73 6.56
C CYS A 455 32.02 17.80 6.80
N THR A 456 32.22 16.83 5.90
CA THR A 456 33.39 15.93 5.94
C THR A 456 34.38 16.22 4.82
N PHE A 457 35.66 15.94 5.06
CA PHE A 457 36.69 16.11 4.03
C PHE A 457 37.79 15.04 4.09
N LYS A 458 38.55 14.93 3.01
CA LYS A 458 39.76 14.12 2.92
C LYS A 458 40.85 14.88 2.17
N ALA A 459 42.03 14.99 2.77
CA ALA A 459 43.12 15.80 2.23
C ALA A 459 44.51 15.14 2.35
N LYS A 460 45.38 15.42 1.37
CA LYS A 460 46.79 15.01 1.32
C LYS A 460 47.62 16.01 0.53
N GLY A 461 48.63 16.60 1.15
CA GLY A 461 49.51 17.59 0.51
C GLY A 461 48.70 18.79 0.00
N ASN A 462 48.61 18.95 -1.33
CA ASN A 462 47.85 20.02 -1.98
C ASN A 462 46.52 19.55 -2.58
N LYS A 463 46.08 18.31 -2.32
CA LYS A 463 44.83 17.76 -2.83
C LYS A 463 43.84 17.60 -1.70
N ALA A 464 42.62 18.05 -1.90
CA ALA A 464 41.53 17.77 -1.00
C ALA A 464 40.21 17.60 -1.73
N ARG A 465 39.28 16.92 -1.06
CA ARG A 465 37.87 16.89 -1.39
C ARG A 465 37.08 17.14 -0.12
N THR A 466 35.96 17.84 -0.24
CA THR A 466 35.11 18.19 0.88
C THR A 466 33.66 18.11 0.46
N ASP A 467 32.80 17.73 1.39
CA ASP A 467 31.37 17.88 1.19
C ASP A 467 31.03 19.35 1.03
N LYS A 468 30.01 19.62 0.22
CA LYS A 468 29.64 20.98 -0.17
C LYS A 468 28.13 21.13 -0.20
N VAL A 469 27.68 22.33 0.15
CA VAL A 469 26.32 22.78 -0.14
C VAL A 469 26.39 23.94 -1.12
N ILE A 470 25.52 23.95 -2.12
CA ILE A 470 25.35 25.03 -3.09
C ILE A 470 23.96 25.61 -2.85
N ALA A 471 23.83 26.92 -2.66
CA ALA A 471 22.53 27.55 -2.40
C ALA A 471 22.45 28.95 -3.02
N LYS A 472 21.24 29.36 -3.42
CA LYS A 472 20.98 30.71 -3.94
C LYS A 472 20.53 31.63 -2.80
N GLY A 473 21.50 32.08 -2.02
CA GLY A 473 21.28 32.86 -0.79
C GLY A 473 21.36 31.96 0.44
N VAL A 474 22.12 32.41 1.44
CA VAL A 474 22.35 31.66 2.68
C VAL A 474 22.15 32.57 3.88
N THR A 475 21.34 32.14 4.83
CA THR A 475 21.13 32.80 6.12
C THR A 475 21.53 31.85 7.24
N ILE A 476 22.36 32.32 8.17
CA ILE A 476 22.82 31.58 9.34
C ILE A 476 22.39 32.36 10.58
N ASN A 477 21.35 31.87 11.25
CA ASN A 477 20.84 32.50 12.47
C ASN A 477 21.76 32.19 13.65
N SER A 478 21.83 33.14 14.59
CA SER A 478 22.64 33.01 15.80
C SER A 478 22.25 31.74 16.58
N GLY A 479 23.23 30.92 16.95
CA GLY A 479 23.05 29.61 17.58
C GLY A 479 23.43 28.44 16.68
N ALA A 480 23.27 28.60 15.35
CA ALA A 480 23.60 27.56 14.39
C ALA A 480 25.06 27.12 14.52
N SER A 481 25.32 25.82 14.45
CA SER A 481 26.64 25.23 14.65
C SER A 481 27.21 24.60 13.36
N PHE A 482 28.53 24.59 13.26
CA PHE A 482 29.27 23.94 12.17
C PHE A 482 30.11 22.79 12.72
N ASN A 483 29.96 21.61 12.16
CA ASN A 483 30.76 20.44 12.51
C ASN A 483 31.63 20.04 11.31
N PHE A 484 32.93 20.21 11.46
CA PHE A 484 33.91 19.90 10.42
C PHE A 484 34.82 18.76 10.87
N SER A 485 34.86 17.69 10.08
CA SER A 485 35.67 16.51 10.41
C SER A 485 36.24 15.87 9.16
N GLY A 486 37.35 15.15 9.26
CA GLY A 486 37.94 14.55 8.07
C GLY A 486 39.22 13.80 8.33
N GLN A 487 39.74 13.18 7.27
CA GLN A 487 41.00 12.45 7.31
C GLN A 487 42.08 13.23 6.58
N VAL A 488 43.22 13.42 7.25
CA VAL A 488 44.38 14.12 6.71
C VAL A 488 45.58 13.18 6.68
N GLN A 489 46.30 13.16 5.56
CA GLN A 489 47.59 12.46 5.44
C GLN A 489 48.75 13.47 5.43
N GLY A 490 49.36 13.68 6.59
CA GLY A 490 50.51 14.57 6.78
C GLY A 490 50.14 16.04 6.92
N GLN A 491 51.13 16.92 6.71
CA GLN A 491 50.92 18.37 6.65
C GLN A 491 50.33 18.75 5.27
N LEU A 492 49.34 19.62 5.28
CA LEU A 492 48.70 20.17 4.10
C LEU A 492 49.46 21.39 3.61
N ARG A 493 49.35 21.66 2.30
CA ARG A 493 49.97 22.84 1.70
C ARG A 493 49.24 24.09 2.18
N GLN A 494 49.98 25.04 2.74
CA GLN A 494 49.48 26.38 3.03
C GLN A 494 48.80 27.00 1.79
N GLY A 495 47.63 27.61 2.00
CA GLY A 495 46.79 28.16 0.94
C GLY A 495 45.89 27.13 0.24
N LEU A 496 45.86 25.86 0.68
CA LEU A 496 44.83 24.91 0.23
C LEU A 496 43.46 25.37 0.74
N VAL A 497 42.50 25.54 -0.17
CA VAL A 497 41.14 26.04 0.13
C VAL A 497 40.11 24.93 -0.01
N LEU A 498 39.19 24.85 0.96
CA LEU A 498 38.01 24.01 0.93
C LEU A 498 36.76 24.89 0.92
N THR A 499 36.00 24.88 -0.17
CA THR A 499 34.69 25.57 -0.24
C THR A 499 33.61 24.63 0.30
N VAL A 500 33.09 24.94 1.49
CA VAL A 500 32.11 24.09 2.19
C VAL A 500 30.68 24.58 2.02
N ILE A 501 30.49 25.88 1.78
CA ILE A 501 29.22 26.46 1.28
C ILE A 501 29.57 27.31 0.08
N SER A 502 28.86 27.11 -1.02
CA SER A 502 28.88 28.03 -2.15
C SER A 502 27.55 28.76 -2.29
N ASN A 503 27.59 30.07 -2.11
CA ASN A 503 26.42 30.93 -2.15
C ASN A 503 26.38 31.63 -3.51
N THR A 504 25.54 31.13 -4.40
CA THR A 504 25.45 31.63 -5.77
C THR A 504 24.59 32.91 -5.88
N SER A 505 24.17 33.50 -4.76
CA SER A 505 23.51 34.81 -4.74
C SER A 505 24.56 35.92 -4.86
N ALA A 506 24.14 37.08 -5.38
CA ALA A 506 24.96 38.29 -5.34
C ALA A 506 25.10 38.86 -3.91
N THR A 507 24.20 38.50 -3.00
CA THR A 507 24.25 38.89 -1.59
C THR A 507 25.17 37.95 -0.81
N PRO A 508 26.07 38.49 0.04
CA PRO A 508 26.89 37.67 0.95
C PRO A 508 26.06 36.78 1.86
N ILE A 509 26.72 35.79 2.47
CA ILE A 509 26.11 34.97 3.53
C ILE A 509 25.70 35.90 4.68
N ALA A 510 24.44 35.83 5.10
CA ALA A 510 23.94 36.59 6.24
C ALA A 510 24.20 35.81 7.53
N GLY A 511 25.09 36.32 8.39
CA GLY A 511 25.42 35.70 9.68
C GLY A 511 26.58 34.70 9.60
N THR A 512 26.94 34.09 10.73
CA THR A 512 28.02 33.11 10.86
C THR A 512 27.62 32.00 11.83
N PHE A 513 28.22 30.82 11.70
CA PHE A 513 28.04 29.75 12.69
C PHE A 513 28.67 30.16 14.02
N SER A 514 27.97 29.89 15.13
CA SER A 514 28.38 30.35 16.47
C SER A 514 29.74 29.82 16.92
N ASN A 515 30.15 28.65 16.44
CA ASN A 515 31.45 28.05 16.71
C ASN A 515 32.46 28.20 15.55
N LEU A 516 32.10 28.95 14.51
CA LEU A 516 32.97 29.27 13.38
C LEU A 516 32.69 30.70 12.87
N PRO A 517 32.95 31.76 13.68
CA PRO A 517 32.87 33.12 13.18
C PRO A 517 33.92 33.38 12.08
N ASP A 518 33.78 34.49 11.36
CA ASP A 518 34.74 34.86 10.32
C ASP A 518 36.16 35.00 10.89
N GLY A 519 37.15 34.46 10.18
CA GLY A 519 38.55 34.41 10.63
C GLY A 519 38.86 33.35 11.70
N ALA A 520 37.88 32.57 12.19
CA ALA A 520 38.11 31.52 13.18
C ALA A 520 39.05 30.42 12.66
N ILE A 521 39.83 29.84 13.57
CA ILE A 521 40.79 28.76 13.25
C ILE A 521 40.30 27.43 13.82
N LEU A 522 40.16 26.44 12.94
CA LEU A 522 39.92 25.04 13.29
C LEU A 522 41.23 24.25 13.15
N THR A 523 41.61 23.48 14.17
CA THR A 523 42.77 22.59 14.09
C THR A 523 42.32 21.14 13.91
N ILE A 524 42.69 20.52 12.78
CA ILE A 524 42.38 19.11 12.50
C ILE A 524 43.66 18.37 12.15
N SER A 525 43.99 17.34 12.92
CA SER A 525 45.19 16.52 12.74
C SER A 525 46.47 17.36 12.60
N GLY A 526 46.60 18.43 13.39
CA GLY A 526 47.76 19.33 13.39
C GLY A 526 47.83 20.31 12.21
N ASN A 527 46.76 20.45 11.41
CA ASN A 527 46.64 21.46 10.37
C ASN A 527 45.62 22.51 10.80
N ASN A 528 45.96 23.79 10.64
CA ASN A 528 45.09 24.91 10.98
C ASN A 528 44.33 25.38 9.75
N PHE A 529 43.01 25.48 9.86
CA PHE A 529 42.11 25.97 8.82
C PHE A 529 41.46 27.26 9.28
N GLN A 530 41.66 28.35 8.55
CA GLN A 530 40.99 29.61 8.82
C GLN A 530 39.69 29.72 8.00
N ALA A 531 38.60 30.08 8.66
CA ALA A 531 37.32 30.35 8.01
C ALA A 531 37.30 31.74 7.35
N SER A 532 36.68 31.81 6.17
CA SER A 532 36.33 33.08 5.52
C SER A 532 34.93 32.97 4.91
N TYR A 533 34.05 33.90 5.25
CA TYR A 533 32.69 34.05 4.68
C TYR A 533 32.66 34.97 3.44
N GLU A 534 33.82 35.48 3.03
CA GLU A 534 34.05 36.25 1.80
C GLU A 534 34.91 35.45 0.81
N GLY A 535 34.99 34.12 0.98
CA GLY A 535 35.82 33.26 0.15
C GLY A 535 35.22 33.03 -1.24
N GLY A 536 35.95 32.30 -2.08
CA GLY A 536 35.48 31.89 -3.40
C GLY A 536 35.27 33.08 -4.34
N ASP A 537 34.03 33.36 -4.70
CA ASP A 537 33.61 34.51 -5.53
C ASP A 537 33.30 35.78 -4.71
N GLY A 538 33.55 35.75 -3.41
CA GLY A 538 33.29 36.86 -2.48
C GLY A 538 32.10 36.61 -1.54
N ASN A 539 31.33 35.53 -1.76
CA ASN A 539 30.14 35.21 -0.98
C ASN A 539 30.14 33.79 -0.39
N ASP A 540 31.23 33.03 -0.52
CA ASP A 540 31.30 31.62 -0.09
C ASP A 540 31.85 31.45 1.34
N LEU A 541 31.48 30.36 2.02
CA LEU A 541 32.19 29.90 3.21
C LEU A 541 33.33 28.96 2.79
N THR A 542 34.56 29.40 3.05
CA THR A 542 35.77 28.66 2.74
C THR A 542 36.61 28.40 3.98
N LEU A 543 37.38 27.31 3.96
CA LEU A 543 38.36 26.95 4.98
C LEU A 543 39.74 26.87 4.32
N THR A 544 40.66 27.75 4.70
CA THR A 544 42.00 27.86 4.11
C THR A 544 43.07 27.35 5.06
N VAL A 545 43.97 26.47 4.60
CA VAL A 545 45.10 25.98 5.39
C VAL A 545 46.11 27.10 5.61
N LEU A 546 46.45 27.37 6.87
CA LEU A 546 47.43 28.38 7.30
C LEU A 546 48.89 27.93 7.20
#